data_AF-A0A842KJH2-F1
#
_entry.id   AF-A0A842KJH2-F1
#
_cell.length_a   1.000
_cell.length_b   1.000
_cell.length_c   1.000
_cell.angle_alpha   90.00
_cell.angle_beta   90.00
_cell.angle_gamma   90.00
#
_symmetry.space_group_name_H-M   'P 1'
#
loop_
_entity.id
_entity.type
_entity.pdbx_description
1 polymer ?
#
loop_
_entity_poly.entity_id
_entity_poly.type
_entity_poly.pdbx_seq_one_letter_code
_entity_poly.pdbx_strand_id
1 'polypeptide(L)'
;MTRNAQKQSLVSTIDLYRFLRDIKFVLLFYVIGDTFTTIYAIDNGLAQEGNPAVSTFVSMHGLFAIVILKVFFILALLGSYIYIIYFSKEKNYTPSFIWNTLRHTIAMMGVIIIFNNLLVMGGFSSPISLILSYSFSLFG
;
A
#
# COMPACT_ATOMS: atom_id res chain seq x y z
N MET A 1 -8.41 -26.07 31.26
CA MET A 1 -9.12 -24.88 30.76
C MET A 1 -8.18 -23.66 30.67
N THR A 2 -6.99 -23.77 30.08
CA THR A 2 -5.95 -22.71 30.14
C THR A 2 -5.49 -22.19 28.77
N ARG A 3 -5.72 -22.92 27.66
CA ARG A 3 -5.38 -22.48 26.30
C ARG A 3 -6.26 -21.34 25.76
N ASN A 4 -7.53 -21.28 26.16
CA ASN A 4 -8.46 -20.26 25.64
C ASN A 4 -8.23 -18.88 26.25
N ALA A 5 -7.81 -18.81 27.53
CA ALA A 5 -7.49 -17.55 28.19
C ALA A 5 -6.24 -16.86 27.60
N GLN A 6 -5.22 -17.63 27.18
CA GLN A 6 -4.03 -17.08 26.51
C GLN A 6 -4.30 -16.57 25.09
N LYS A 7 -5.23 -17.20 24.35
CA LYS A 7 -5.61 -16.73 23.01
C LYS A 7 -6.37 -15.41 23.08
N GLN A 8 -7.16 -15.23 24.14
CA GLN A 8 -7.95 -14.03 24.41
C GLN A 8 -7.08 -12.84 24.87
N SER A 9 -5.97 -13.09 25.58
CA SER A 9 -4.99 -12.05 25.94
C SER A 9 -4.03 -11.66 24.80
N LEU A 10 -3.87 -12.52 23.79
CA LEU A 10 -3.09 -12.23 22.58
C LEU A 10 -3.82 -11.23 21.67
N VAL A 11 -5.14 -11.38 21.55
CA VAL A 11 -6.01 -10.43 20.83
C VAL A 11 -6.15 -9.11 21.60
N SER A 12 -6.08 -9.13 22.94
CA SER A 12 -6.18 -7.92 23.78
C SER A 12 -4.94 -7.01 23.76
N THR A 13 -3.88 -7.37 23.03
CA THR A 13 -2.65 -6.55 22.93
C THR A 13 -2.42 -6.01 21.51
N ILE A 14 -3.36 -6.25 20.57
CA ILE A 14 -3.32 -5.59 19.26
C ILE A 14 -4.05 -4.26 19.40
N ASP A 15 -3.28 -3.19 19.60
CA ASP A 15 -3.81 -1.83 19.59
C ASP A 15 -4.13 -1.43 18.15
N LEU A 16 -5.26 -1.93 17.64
CA LEU A 16 -5.82 -1.61 16.32
C LEU A 16 -6.00 -0.11 16.13
N TYR A 17 -6.35 0.59 17.21
CA TYR A 17 -6.53 2.03 17.18
C TYR A 17 -5.20 2.76 16.95
N ARG A 18 -4.12 2.34 17.63
CA ARG A 18 -2.77 2.84 17.37
C ARG A 18 -2.29 2.49 15.97
N PHE A 19 -2.56 1.28 15.49
CA PHE A 19 -2.24 0.89 14.11
C PHE A 19 -2.92 1.82 13.10
N LEU A 20 -4.24 2.01 13.19
CA LEU A 20 -4.99 2.89 12.29
C LEU A 20 -4.50 4.35 12.35
N ARG A 21 -4.18 4.84 13.55
CA ARG A 21 -3.59 6.18 13.73
C ARG A 21 -2.23 6.32 13.04
N ASP A 22 -1.40 5.28 13.13
CA ASP A 22 -0.06 5.25 12.55
C ASP A 22 -0.10 5.18 11.02
N ILE A 23 -1.07 4.45 10.45
CA ILE A 23 -1.19 4.27 9.00
C ILE A 23 -2.11 5.30 8.35
N LYS A 24 -2.62 6.33 9.05
CA LYS A 24 -3.58 7.30 8.50
C LYS A 24 -3.14 7.94 7.17
N PHE A 25 -1.85 8.22 7.01
CA PHE A 25 -1.31 8.77 5.76
C PHE A 25 -1.15 7.71 4.67
N VAL A 26 -0.87 6.47 5.04
CA VAL A 26 -0.90 5.33 4.10
C VAL A 26 -2.33 5.11 3.61
N LEU A 27 -3.32 5.14 4.51
CA LEU A 27 -4.73 5.03 4.14
C LEU A 27 -5.14 6.20 3.23
N LEU A 28 -4.78 7.44 3.57
CA LEU A 28 -5.15 8.60 2.78
C LEU A 28 -4.52 8.60 1.38
N PHE A 29 -3.20 8.40 1.29
CA PHE A 29 -2.49 8.53 0.01
C PHE A 29 -2.42 7.23 -0.78
N TYR A 30 -1.99 6.14 -0.16
CA TYR A 30 -1.76 4.88 -0.87
C TYR A 30 -3.04 4.06 -1.09
N VAL A 31 -4.04 4.18 -0.20
CA VAL A 31 -5.30 3.46 -0.34
C VAL A 31 -6.34 4.33 -1.02
N ILE A 32 -6.80 5.40 -0.35
CA ILE A 32 -7.91 6.23 -0.83
C ILE A 32 -7.50 7.01 -2.07
N GLY A 33 -6.49 7.88 -1.99
CA GLY A 33 -6.11 8.76 -3.09
C GLY A 33 -5.66 8.00 -4.33
N ASP A 34 -4.83 6.96 -4.19
CA ASP A 34 -4.46 6.10 -5.31
C ASP A 34 -5.68 5.40 -5.94
N THR A 35 -6.61 4.86 -5.13
CA THR A 35 -7.80 4.19 -5.67
C THR A 35 -8.70 5.17 -6.41
N PHE A 36 -8.94 6.37 -5.85
CA PHE A 36 -9.73 7.41 -6.50
C PHE A 36 -9.10 7.86 -7.81
N THR A 37 -7.79 8.12 -7.81
CA THR A 37 -7.10 8.54 -9.03
C THR A 37 -7.08 7.42 -10.07
N THR A 38 -6.87 6.17 -9.67
CA THR A 38 -6.90 5.02 -10.59
C THR A 38 -8.28 4.80 -11.19
N ILE A 39 -9.35 4.80 -10.37
CA ILE A 39 -10.73 4.67 -10.84
C ILE A 39 -11.06 5.80 -11.82
N TYR A 40 -10.73 7.04 -11.47
CA TYR A 40 -11.01 8.20 -12.31
C TYR A 40 -10.25 8.12 -13.64
N ALA A 41 -8.99 7.69 -13.63
CA ALA A 41 -8.20 7.51 -14.85
C ALA A 41 -8.80 6.43 -15.78
N ILE A 42 -9.26 5.31 -15.20
CA ILE A 42 -9.89 4.23 -15.95
C ILE A 42 -11.23 4.68 -16.55
N ASP A 43 -12.08 5.33 -15.76
CA ASP A 43 -13.40 5.80 -16.19
C ASP A 43 -13.32 6.84 -17.33
N ASN A 44 -12.28 7.68 -17.33
CA ASN A 44 -12.02 8.66 -18.38
C ASN A 44 -11.25 8.09 -19.58
N GLY A 45 -10.96 6.78 -19.63
CA GLY A 45 -10.24 6.15 -20.74
C GLY A 45 -8.75 6.56 -20.83
N LEU A 46 -8.21 7.17 -19.79
CA LEU A 46 -6.81 7.63 -19.70
C LEU A 46 -5.86 6.54 -19.18
N ALA A 47 -6.42 5.37 -18.84
CA ALA A 47 -5.67 4.22 -18.34
C ALA A 47 -4.88 3.52 -19.44
N GLN A 48 -3.74 4.09 -19.83
CA GLN A 48 -2.60 3.27 -20.21
C GLN A 48 -1.89 2.82 -18.93
N GLU A 49 -2.45 1.80 -18.26
CA GLU A 49 -1.81 1.22 -17.08
C GLU A 49 -0.50 0.52 -17.49
N GLY A 50 0.63 1.09 -17.07
CA GLY A 50 1.96 0.49 -17.23
C GLY A 50 2.23 -0.71 -16.33
N ASN A 51 1.28 -1.12 -15.47
CA ASN A 51 1.42 -2.29 -14.60
C ASN A 51 0.55 -3.46 -15.11
N PRO A 52 1.15 -4.44 -15.84
CA PRO A 52 0.39 -5.51 -16.50
C PRO A 52 -0.37 -6.42 -15.53
N ALA A 53 0.05 -6.50 -14.27
CA ALA A 53 -0.64 -7.31 -13.26
C ALA A 53 -1.98 -6.68 -12.84
N VAL A 54 -2.01 -5.35 -12.67
CA VAL A 54 -3.22 -4.62 -12.27
C VAL A 54 -4.20 -4.57 -13.44
N SER A 55 -3.72 -4.30 -14.66
CA SER A 55 -4.59 -4.19 -15.84
C SER A 55 -5.26 -5.52 -16.19
N THR A 56 -4.53 -6.63 -16.04
CA THR A 56 -5.07 -7.98 -16.24
C THR A 56 -6.12 -8.33 -15.19
N PHE A 57 -5.94 -7.90 -13.95
CA PHE A 57 -6.91 -8.16 -12.88
C PHE A 57 -8.18 -7.29 -13.02
N VAL A 58 -8.02 -6.03 -13.42
CA VAL A 58 -9.13 -5.09 -13.67
C VAL A 58 -9.95 -5.49 -14.89
N SER A 59 -9.32 -5.97 -15.96
CA SER A 59 -10.05 -6.43 -17.16
C SER A 59 -10.92 -7.66 -16.89
N MET A 60 -10.51 -8.52 -15.95
CA MET A 60 -11.27 -9.73 -15.60
C MET A 60 -12.35 -9.52 -14.54
N HIS A 61 -12.14 -8.64 -13.56
CA HIS A 61 -13.00 -8.52 -12.36
C HIS A 61 -13.56 -7.10 -12.14
N GLY A 62 -13.29 -6.18 -13.07
CA GLY A 62 -13.72 -4.78 -13.01
C GLY A 62 -13.02 -3.97 -11.91
N LEU A 63 -13.48 -2.73 -11.71
CA LEU A 63 -12.92 -1.79 -10.72
C LEU A 63 -12.99 -2.32 -9.26
N PHE A 64 -13.87 -3.28 -8.99
CA PHE A 64 -13.99 -3.92 -7.67
C PHE A 64 -12.72 -4.66 -7.24
N ALA A 65 -11.96 -5.19 -8.21
CA ALA A 65 -10.68 -5.83 -7.95
C ALA A 65 -9.65 -4.90 -7.30
N ILE A 66 -9.62 -3.62 -7.69
CA ILE A 66 -8.69 -2.63 -7.14
C ILE A 66 -8.94 -2.48 -5.64
N VAL A 67 -10.22 -2.38 -5.25
CA VAL A 67 -10.61 -2.24 -3.84
C VAL A 67 -10.21 -3.49 -3.05
N ILE A 68 -10.43 -4.69 -3.59
CA ILE A 68 -10.03 -5.95 -2.94
C ILE A 68 -8.53 -5.99 -2.69
N LEU A 69 -7.71 -5.64 -3.69
CA LEU A 69 -6.26 -5.62 -3.55
C LEU A 69 -5.79 -4.66 -2.44
N LYS A 70 -6.47 -3.51 -2.29
CA LYS A 70 -6.18 -2.59 -1.19
C LYS A 70 -6.56 -3.15 0.18
N VAL A 71 -7.68 -3.87 0.28
CA VAL A 71 -8.05 -4.56 1.53
C VAL A 71 -7.01 -5.62 1.90
N PHE A 72 -6.59 -6.46 0.94
CA PHE A 72 -5.52 -7.43 1.16
C PHE A 72 -4.21 -6.75 1.58
N PHE A 73 -3.86 -5.63 0.96
CA PHE A 73 -2.69 -4.85 1.35
C PHE A 73 -2.77 -4.35 2.81
N ILE A 74 -3.92 -3.83 3.26
CA ILE A 74 -4.10 -3.40 4.66
C ILE A 74 -3.96 -4.59 5.62
N LEU A 75 -4.51 -5.75 5.27
CA LEU A 75 -4.38 -6.97 6.07
C LEU A 75 -2.92 -7.43 6.16
N ALA A 76 -2.19 -7.40 5.04
CA ALA A 76 -0.76 -7.70 5.01
C ALA A 76 0.03 -6.70 5.87
N LEU A 77 -0.28 -5.40 5.79
CA LEU A 77 0.35 -4.35 6.59
C LEU A 77 0.09 -4.53 8.09
N LEU A 78 -1.13 -4.95 8.48
CA LEU A 78 -1.45 -5.32 9.85
C LEU A 78 -0.64 -6.54 10.30
N GLY A 79 -0.49 -7.55 9.44
CA GLY A 79 0.38 -8.70 9.70
C GLY A 79 1.84 -8.28 9.93
N SER A 80 2.37 -7.39 9.09
CA SER A 80 3.72 -6.83 9.25
C SER A 80 3.87 -6.02 10.54
N TYR A 81 2.86 -5.21 10.90
CA TYR A 81 2.86 -4.46 12.16
C TYR A 81 2.96 -5.39 13.38
N ILE A 82 2.12 -6.43 13.42
CA ILE A 82 2.12 -7.42 14.49
C ILE A 82 3.47 -8.15 14.54
N TYR A 83 3.99 -8.56 13.38
CA TYR A 83 5.28 -9.23 13.26
C TYR A 83 6.42 -8.37 13.80
N ILE A 84 6.52 -7.10 13.38
CA ILE A 84 7.57 -6.18 13.81
C ILE A 84 7.52 -5.95 15.33
N ILE A 85 6.33 -5.77 15.90
CA ILE A 85 6.17 -5.59 17.34
C ILE A 85 6.56 -6.84 18.12
N TYR A 86 6.11 -8.02 17.67
CA TYR A 86 6.39 -9.28 18.34
C TYR A 86 7.89 -9.61 18.30
N PHE A 87 8.51 -9.50 17.12
CA PHE A 87 9.91 -9.89 16.91
C PHE A 87 10.90 -8.90 17.53
N SER A 88 10.56 -7.61 17.62
CA SER A 88 11.42 -6.62 18.26
C SER A 88 11.52 -6.81 19.77
N LYS A 89 10.53 -7.47 20.40
CA LYS A 89 10.56 -7.83 21.83
C LYS A 89 11.69 -8.82 22.15
N GLU A 90 12.13 -9.59 21.17
CA GLU A 90 13.13 -10.65 21.33
C GLU A 90 14.57 -10.16 21.06
N LYS A 91 14.76 -9.09 20.28
CA LYS A 91 16.07 -8.70 19.75
C LYS A 91 16.62 -7.33 20.23
N ASN A 92 16.04 -6.68 21.24
CA ASN A 92 16.48 -5.36 21.75
C ASN A 92 16.60 -4.24 20.68
N TYR A 93 16.04 -4.41 19.48
CA TYR A 93 15.94 -3.35 18.48
C TYR A 93 14.75 -2.46 18.82
N THR A 94 14.89 -1.15 18.58
CA THR A 94 13.77 -0.19 18.70
C THR A 94 12.69 -0.52 17.65
N PRO A 95 11.55 -1.12 18.05
CA PRO A 95 10.49 -1.54 17.13
C PRO A 95 9.91 -0.35 16.35
N SER A 96 10.00 0.83 16.98
CA SER A 96 9.50 2.08 16.43
C SER A 96 10.23 2.51 15.17
N PHE A 97 11.53 2.25 15.02
CA PHE A 97 12.28 2.72 13.86
C PHE A 97 11.88 1.98 12.59
N ILE A 98 11.87 0.64 12.61
CA ILE A 98 11.52 -0.19 11.45
C ILE A 98 10.08 0.09 11.00
N TRP A 99 9.14 0.14 11.96
CA TRP A 99 7.75 0.45 11.67
C TRP A 99 7.57 1.87 11.12
N ASN A 100 8.24 2.86 11.72
CA ASN A 100 8.17 4.24 11.24
C ASN A 100 8.76 4.36 9.84
N THR A 101 9.89 3.74 9.54
CA THR A 101 10.46 3.77 8.19
C THR A 101 9.51 3.13 7.19
N LEU A 102 8.98 1.94 7.48
CA LEU A 102 8.06 1.24 6.60
C LEU A 102 6.81 2.08 6.27
N ARG A 103 6.13 2.61 7.29
CA ARG A 103 4.89 3.38 7.09
C ARG A 103 5.13 4.68 6.32
N HIS A 104 6.25 5.38 6.56
CA HIS A 104 6.55 6.62 5.85
C HIS A 104 6.96 6.34 4.41
N THR A 105 7.74 5.29 4.14
CA THR A 105 8.08 4.87 2.78
C THR A 105 6.82 4.54 1.98
N ILE A 106 5.89 3.77 2.54
CA ILE A 106 4.62 3.45 1.87
C ILE A 106 3.79 4.72 1.64
N ALA A 107 3.70 5.62 2.63
CA ALA A 107 2.96 6.87 2.47
C ALA A 107 3.56 7.75 1.37
N MET A 108 4.89 7.88 1.32
CA MET A 108 5.60 8.61 0.27
C MET A 108 5.38 7.98 -1.10
N MET A 109 5.43 6.65 -1.20
CA MET A 109 5.13 5.94 -2.43
C MET A 109 3.69 6.22 -2.89
N GLY A 110 2.73 6.25 -1.96
CA GLY A 110 1.35 6.65 -2.26
C GLY A 110 1.25 8.07 -2.83
N VAL A 111 1.98 9.04 -2.25
CA VAL A 111 2.03 10.41 -2.78
C VAL A 111 2.62 10.46 -4.19
N ILE A 112 3.72 9.74 -4.44
CA ILE A 112 4.35 9.67 -5.76
C ILE A 112 3.39 9.07 -6.80
N ILE A 113 2.68 8.00 -6.44
CA ILE A 113 1.71 7.36 -7.33
C ILE A 113 0.55 8.31 -7.64
N ILE A 114 -0.02 8.99 -6.63
CA ILE A 114 -1.06 10.00 -6.85
C ILE A 114 -0.56 11.08 -7.81
N PHE A 115 0.64 11.62 -7.57
CA PHE A 115 1.21 12.67 -8.40
C PHE A 115 1.40 12.20 -9.84
N ASN A 116 1.89 10.97 -10.03
CA ASN A 116 1.99 10.34 -11.33
C ASN A 116 0.63 10.21 -12.02
N ASN A 117 -0.39 9.70 -11.31
CA ASN A 117 -1.74 9.54 -11.85
C ASN A 117 -2.37 10.89 -12.23
N LEU A 118 -2.16 11.94 -11.42
CA LEU A 118 -2.62 13.30 -11.72
C LEU A 118 -1.94 13.90 -12.95
N LEU A 119 -0.62 13.67 -13.13
CA LEU A 119 0.10 14.13 -14.31
C LEU A 119 -0.41 13.45 -15.58
N VAL A 120 -0.64 12.13 -15.53
CA VAL A 120 -1.22 11.37 -16.64
C VAL A 120 -2.62 11.88 -16.97
N MET A 121 -3.45 12.18 -15.97
CA MET A 121 -4.76 12.81 -16.19
C MET A 121 -4.65 14.20 -16.82
N GLY A 122 -3.63 14.97 -16.45
CA GLY A 122 -3.34 16.28 -17.03
C GLY A 122 -2.77 16.22 -18.46
N GLY A 123 -2.63 15.03 -19.05
CA GLY A 123 -2.10 14.83 -20.41
C GLY A 123 -0.58 14.79 -20.49
N PHE A 124 0.13 14.74 -19.36
CA PHE A 124 1.59 14.62 -19.32
C PHE A 124 2.02 13.14 -19.32
N SER A 125 3.19 12.86 -19.88
CA SER A 125 3.77 11.50 -19.83
C SER A 125 4.07 11.09 -18.38
N SER A 126 3.75 9.84 -18.04
CA SER A 126 4.03 9.24 -16.72
C SER A 126 5.53 9.33 -16.38
N PRO A 127 5.95 10.09 -15.35
CA PRO A 127 7.35 10.13 -14.96
C PRO A 127 7.89 8.75 -14.54
N ILE A 128 7.03 7.89 -13.98
CA ILE A 128 7.40 6.53 -13.59
C ILE A 128 7.75 5.68 -14.82
N SER A 129 6.95 5.77 -15.90
CA SER A 129 7.24 5.01 -17.12
C SER A 129 8.51 5.50 -17.82
N LEU A 130 8.75 6.82 -17.80
CA LEU A 130 9.99 7.41 -18.31
C LEU A 130 11.21 6.84 -17.57
N ILE A 131 11.23 6.90 -16.24
CA ILE A 131 12.36 6.39 -15.44
C ILE A 131 12.58 4.89 -15.67
N LEU A 132 11.52 4.09 -15.74
CA LEU A 132 11.63 2.65 -16.02
C LEU A 132 12.19 2.39 -17.41
N SER A 133 11.73 3.11 -18.43
CA SER A 133 12.24 2.96 -19.81
C SER A 133 13.73 3.29 -19.92
N TYR A 134 14.18 4.37 -19.26
CA TYR A 134 15.60 4.72 -19.18
C TYR A 134 16.42 3.64 -18.46
N SER A 135 15.89 3.12 -17.35
CA SER A 135 16.57 2.07 -16.58
C SER A 135 16.74 0.80 -17.40
N PHE A 136 15.69 0.33 -18.09
CA PHE A 136 15.80 -0.85 -18.95
C PHE A 136 16.74 -0.63 -20.15
N SER A 137 16.78 0.57 -20.73
CA SER A 137 17.72 0.89 -21.82
C SER A 137 19.20 0.94 -21.41
N LEU A 138 19.49 1.08 -20.12
CA LEU A 138 20.86 1.06 -19.58
C LEU A 138 21.37 -0.35 -19.28
N PHE A 139 20.48 -1.34 -19.21
CA PHE A 139 20.81 -2.74 -18.86
C PHE A 139 20.52 -3.74 -19.99
N GLY A 140 20.07 -3.27 -21.16
CA GLY A 140 19.93 -4.06 -22.39
C GLY A 140 21.03 -3.75 -23.39
#